data_AF-A0A7X9HU36-F1
#
_entry.id   AF-A0A7X9HU36-F1
#
_cell.length_a   1.000
_cell.length_b   1.000
_cell.length_c   1.000
_cell.angle_alpha   90.00
_cell.angle_beta   90.00
_cell.angle_gamma   90.00
#
_symmetry.space_group_name_H-M   'P 1'
#
loop_
_entity.id
_entity.type
_entity.pdbx_description
1 polymer ?
#
loop_
_entity_poly.entity_id
_entity_poly.type
_entity_poly.pdbx_seq_one_letter_code
_entity_poly.pdbx_strand_id
1 'polypeptide(L)' 'MGERRLNIQNVHEMTGISRSTLSKLYHDKKVGIDYSTLDKLCALFECTPGDILHHIKENVDK' A
#
# COMPACT_ATOMS: atom_id res chain seq x y z
N MET A 1 6.37 11.66 4.50
CA MET A 1 7.20 11.63 3.26
C MET A 1 8.67 11.91 3.63
N GLY A 2 9.24 11.13 4.55
CA GLY A 2 10.47 11.56 5.25
C GLY A 2 11.54 10.50 5.53
N GLU A 3 11.27 9.19 5.49
CA GLU A 3 12.29 8.23 5.97
C GLU A 3 12.59 7.04 5.05
N ARG A 4 11.78 6.77 4.02
CA ARG A 4 12.11 5.79 2.97
C ARG A 4 11.63 6.34 1.63
N ARG A 5 12.54 6.87 0.80
CA ARG A 5 12.28 7.40 -0.58
C ARG A 5 11.89 6.27 -1.56
N LEU A 6 10.94 5.43 -1.21
CA LEU A 6 10.44 4.38 -2.10
C LEU A 6 9.42 4.99 -3.05
N ASN A 7 9.90 5.40 -4.23
CA ASN A 7 9.03 5.74 -5.35
C ASN A 7 8.16 4.54 -5.75
N ILE A 8 6.95 4.78 -6.25
CA ILE A 8 6.04 3.76 -6.82
C ILE A 8 6.77 2.83 -7.80
N GLN A 9 7.80 3.33 -8.49
CA GLN A 9 8.67 2.55 -9.36
C GLN A 9 9.52 1.50 -8.63
N ASN A 10 10.19 1.86 -7.53
CA ASN A 10 10.95 0.89 -6.74
C ASN A 10 10.04 -0.17 -6.14
N VAL A 11 8.86 0.22 -5.64
CA VAL A 11 7.89 -0.74 -5.12
C VAL A 11 7.41 -1.66 -6.23
N HIS A 12 7.16 -1.16 -7.44
CA HIS A 12 6.81 -1.98 -8.60
C HIS A 12 7.90 -3.00 -8.95
N GLU A 13 9.17 -2.59 -8.97
CA GLU A 13 10.30 -3.48 -9.29
C GLU A 13 10.53 -4.53 -8.21
N MET A 14 10.35 -4.18 -6.93
CA MET A 14 10.60 -5.10 -5.80
C MET A 14 9.42 -6.04 -5.54
N THR A 15 8.18 -5.60 -5.76
CA THR A 15 6.97 -6.39 -5.47
C THR A 15 6.31 -7.00 -6.72
N GLY A 16 6.64 -6.50 -7.90
CA GLY A 16 5.98 -6.86 -9.17
C GLY A 16 4.58 -6.28 -9.32
N ILE A 17 4.09 -5.45 -8.38
CA ILE A 17 2.75 -4.84 -8.45
C ILE A 17 2.74 -3.76 -9.52
N SER A 18 1.76 -3.74 -10.41
CA SER A 18 1.68 -2.72 -11.46
C SER A 18 1.66 -1.29 -10.89
N ARG A 19 2.41 -0.38 -11.52
CA ARG A 19 2.46 1.05 -11.17
C ARG A 19 1.08 1.69 -11.07
N SER A 20 0.15 1.29 -11.94
CA SER A 20 -1.25 1.75 -11.92
C SER A 20 -2.00 1.31 -10.66
N THR A 21 -1.74 0.10 -10.15
CA THR A 21 -2.34 -0.42 -8.92
C THR A 21 -1.74 0.28 -7.70
N LEU A 22 -0.42 0.44 -7.66
CA LEU A 22 0.27 1.20 -6.61
C LEU A 22 -0.18 2.66 -6.56
N SER A 23 -0.33 3.31 -7.71
CA SER A 23 -0.84 4.69 -7.78
C SER A 23 -2.28 4.80 -7.26
N LYS A 24 -3.15 3.83 -7.61
CA LYS A 24 -4.52 3.78 -7.07
C LYS A 24 -4.54 3.55 -5.55
N LEU A 25 -3.68 2.65 -5.05
CA LEU A 25 -3.52 2.37 -3.62
C LEU A 25 -3.01 3.60 -2.86
N TYR A 26 -2.05 4.32 -3.44
CA TYR A 26 -1.48 5.54 -2.87
C TYR A 26 -2.47 6.70 -2.82
N HIS A 27 -3.33 6.82 -3.84
CA HIS A 27 -4.34 7.88 -3.93
C HIS A 27 -5.68 7.53 -3.27
N ASP A 28 -5.71 6.54 -2.37
CA ASP A 28 -6.92 6.09 -1.64
C ASP A 28 -8.09 5.69 -2.56
N LYS A 29 -7.83 5.46 -3.85
CA LYS A 29 -8.84 5.00 -4.81
C LYS A 29 -8.93 3.50 -4.70
N LYS A 30 -9.71 3.05 -3.70
CA LYS A 30 -10.15 1.67 -3.43
C LYS A 30 -9.89 0.71 -4.60
N VAL A 31 -8.93 -0.19 -4.43
CA VAL A 31 -8.81 -1.42 -5.21
C VAL A 31 -8.37 -2.49 -4.22
N GLY A 32 -9.17 -3.56 -4.08
CA GLY A 32 -8.82 -4.71 -3.27
C GLY A 32 -7.41 -5.19 -3.61
N ILE A 33 -6.58 -5.30 -2.59
CA ILE A 33 -5.21 -5.80 -2.70
C ILE A 33 -5.24 -7.31 -2.51
N ASP A 34 -4.53 -8.01 -3.39
CA ASP A 34 -4.38 -9.46 -3.30
C ASP A 34 -3.52 -9.83 -2.08
N TYR A 35 -3.74 -11.00 -1.48
CA TYR A 35 -2.92 -11.46 -0.35
C TYR A 35 -1.44 -11.51 -0.71
N SER A 36 -1.12 -11.93 -1.94
CA SER A 36 0.25 -11.97 -2.45
C SER A 36 0.87 -10.58 -2.60
N THR A 37 0.06 -9.55 -2.79
CA THR A 37 0.49 -8.15 -2.89
C THR A 37 0.75 -7.58 -1.49
N LEU A 38 -0.16 -7.85 -0.56
CA LEU A 38 -0.05 -7.46 0.84
C LEU A 38 1.17 -8.09 1.51
N ASP A 39 1.42 -9.37 1.27
CA ASP A 39 2.59 -10.11 1.79
C ASP A 39 3.91 -9.49 1.32
N LYS A 40 4.04 -9.22 0.02
CA LYS A 40 5.24 -8.57 -0.54
C LYS A 40 5.47 -7.16 -0.01
N LEU A 41 4.40 -6.40 0.20
CA LEU A 41 4.48 -5.08 0.83
C LEU A 41 4.91 -5.20 2.29
N CYS A 42 4.35 -6.14 3.05
CA CYS A 42 4.77 -6.42 4.42
C CYS A 42 6.25 -6.84 4.49
N ALA A 43 6.70 -7.70 3.59
CA ALA A 43 8.09 -8.12 3.49
C ALA A 43 9.04 -6.98 3.10
N LEU A 44 8.60 -6.09 2.20
CA LEU A 44 9.39 -4.95 1.75
C LEU A 44 9.52 -3.85 2.83
N PHE A 45 8.42 -3.57 3.53
CA PHE A 45 8.37 -2.53 4.56
C PHE A 45 8.73 -3.06 5.95
N GLU A 46 8.92 -4.37 6.10
CA GLU A 46 9.12 -5.06 7.39
C GLU A 46 7.98 -4.74 8.37
N CYS A 47 6.76 -4.62 7.83
CA CYS A 47 5.55 -4.24 8.56
C CYS A 47 4.54 -5.39 8.60
N THR A 48 3.54 -5.27 9.47
CA THR A 48 2.41 -6.19 9.49
C THR A 48 1.27 -5.65 8.62
N PRO A 49 0.37 -6.52 8.13
CA PRO A 49 -0.75 -6.06 7.30
C PRO A 49 -1.67 -5.08 8.02
N GLY A 50 -1.77 -5.14 9.35
CA GLY A 50 -2.54 -4.17 10.14
C GLY A 50 -1.96 -2.75 10.14
N ASP A 51 -0.66 -2.62 9.87
CA ASP A 51 0.01 -1.31 9.75
C ASP A 51 -0.32 -0.62 8.40
N ILE A 52 -0.54 -1.45 7.37
CA ILE A 52 -0.85 -1.02 6.00
C ILE A 52 -2.36 -0.83 5.80
N LEU A 53 -3.17 -1.77 6.32
CA LEU A 53 -4.62 -1.75 6.25
C LEU A 53 -5.20 -1.05 7.48
N HIS A 54 -5.34 0.26 7.39
CA HIS A 54 -6.12 0.99 8.39
C HIS A 54 -7.61 0.94 8.03
N HIS A 55 -8.40 0.30 8.90
CA HIS A 55 -9.84 0.43 8.86
C HIS A 55 -10.24 1.83 9.35
N ILE A 56 -10.31 2.77 8.42
CA ILE A 56 -11.04 4.02 8.62
C ILE A 56 -12.51 3.67 8.80
N LYS A 57 -12.98 3.68 10.05
CA LYS A 57 -14.39 3.97 10.29
C LYS A 57 -14.61 5.34 9.64
N GLU A 58 -15.50 5.41 8.66
CA GLU A 58 -16.07 6.67 8.22
C GLU A 58 -16.68 7.32 9.47
N ASN A 59 -15.90 8.16 10.14
CA ASN A 59 -16.48 9.19 10.97
C ASN A 59 -17.18 10.09 9.97
N VAL A 60 -18.48 9.85 9.82
CA VAL A 60 -19.44 10.90 9.54
C VAL A 60 -19.27 11.89 10.68
N ASP A 61 -18.27 12.77 10.54
CA ASP A 61 -18.06 13.93 11.38
C ASP A 61 -19.35 14.75 11.23
N LYS A 62 -20.04 14.90 12.36
CA LYS A 62 -21.39 15.45 12.47
C LYS A 62 -21.30 16.91 12.90
#